data_AF-A0A920GU32-F1
#
_entry.id   AF-A0A920GU32-F1
#
_cell.length_a   1.000
_cell.length_b   1.000
_cell.length_c   1.000
_cell.angle_alpha   90.00
_cell.angle_beta   90.00
_cell.angle_gamma   90.00
#
_symmetry.space_group_name_H-M   'P 1'
#
loop_
_entity.id
_entity.type
_entity.pdbx_description
1 polymer ?
#
loop_
_entity_poly.entity_id
_entity_poly.type
_entity_poly.pdbx_seq_one_letter_code
_entity_poly.pdbx_strand_id
1 'polypeptide(L)' 'MKISKQIKSKISKDGKLTISIDNVEVPEPNEGEVLLKVQATPINPSDLGLLVGPADVSSLKIIENGTKVEMKVPRLCFVL' A
#
# COMPACT_ATOMS: atom_id res chain seq x y z
N MET A 1 -3.28 -23.54 -1.48
CA MET A 1 -2.85 -22.27 -2.12
C MET A 1 -1.83 -21.60 -1.23
N LYS A 2 -0.75 -21.07 -1.80
CA LYS A 2 0.27 -20.34 -1.04
C LYS A 2 -0.11 -18.86 -1.01
N ILE A 3 -0.12 -18.27 0.19
CA ILE A 3 -0.46 -16.86 0.40
C ILE A 3 0.81 -16.08 0.73
N SER A 4 0.92 -14.88 0.16
CA SER A 4 1.94 -13.88 0.47
C SER A 4 1.29 -12.65 1.11
N LYS A 5 2.11 -11.77 1.70
CA LYS A 5 1.67 -10.47 2.22
C LYS A 5 2.20 -9.36 1.32
N GLN A 6 1.35 -8.39 1.00
CA GLN A 6 1.72 -7.22 0.20
C GLN A 6 1.26 -5.94 0.88
N ILE A 7 2.12 -4.93 0.89
CA ILE A 7 1.73 -3.57 1.27
C ILE A 7 0.95 -2.99 0.09
N LYS A 8 -0.24 -2.44 0.32
CA LYS A 8 -1.00 -1.70 -0.69
C LYS A 8 -1.35 -0.31 -0.19
N SER A 9 -1.29 0.66 -1.10
CA SER A 9 -1.79 2.01 -0.89
C SER A 9 -2.96 2.26 -1.84
N LYS A 10 -4.07 2.78 -1.32
CA LYS A 10 -5.27 3.03 -2.11
C LYS A 10 -5.94 4.33 -1.68
N ILE A 11 -6.13 5.23 -2.63
CA ILE A 11 -6.99 6.41 -2.45
C ILE A 11 -8.41 6.06 -2.91
N SER A 12 -9.40 6.33 -2.04
CA SER A 12 -10.82 6.19 -2.35
C SER A 12 -11.46 7.53 -2.72
N LYS A 13 -12.60 7.47 -3.41
CA LYS A 13 -13.33 8.65 -3.91
C LYS A 13 -13.81 9.59 -2.80
N ASP A 14 -13.93 9.11 -1.57
CA ASP A 14 -14.37 9.86 -0.40
C ASP A 14 -13.24 10.59 0.33
N GLY A 15 -12.03 10.70 -0.26
CA GLY A 15 -10.99 11.54 0.34
C GLY A 15 -10.08 10.82 1.31
N LYS A 16 -9.89 9.50 1.18
CA LYS A 16 -9.11 8.71 2.14
C LYS A 16 -8.04 7.91 1.44
N LEU A 17 -6.85 7.88 2.04
CA LEU A 17 -5.79 6.96 1.68
C LEU A 17 -5.76 5.85 2.73
N THR A 18 -5.87 4.60 2.28
CA THR A 18 -5.68 3.40 3.10
C THR A 18 -4.33 2.78 2.77
N ILE A 19 -3.53 2.47 3.79
CA ILE A 19 -2.37 1.57 3.67
C ILE A 19 -2.72 0.27 4.39
N SER A 20 -2.59 -0.86 3.69
CA SER A 20 -2.92 -2.18 4.23
C SER A 20 -1.87 -3.24 3.94
N ILE A 21 -1.83 -4.26 4.78
CA ILE A 21 -1.12 -5.52 4.55
C ILE A 21 -2.12 -6.56 4.06
N ASP A 22 -2.17 -6.77 2.75
CA ASP A 22 -3.12 -7.67 2.11
C ASP A 22 -2.54 -9.09 2.00
N ASN A 23 -3.39 -10.09 2.21
CA ASN A 23 -3.10 -11.46 1.81
C ASN A 23 -3.35 -11.60 0.31
N VAL A 24 -2.34 -12.05 -0.43
CA VAL A 24 -2.41 -12.20 -1.90
C VAL A 24 -1.94 -13.59 -2.27
N GLU A 25 -2.70 -14.26 -3.13
CA GLU A 25 -2.30 -15.55 -3.69
C GLU A 25 -0.98 -15.43 -4.42
N VAL A 26 -0.08 -16.39 -4.17
CA VAL A 26 1.19 -16.46 -4.88
C VAL A 26 0.91 -17.04 -6.26
N PRO A 27 1.14 -16.28 -7.35
CA PRO A 27 0.89 -16.76 -8.71
C PRO A 27 1.94 -17.81 -9.11
N GLU A 28 1.57 -18.68 -10.05
CA GLU A 28 2.54 -19.51 -10.77
C GLU A 28 3.20 -18.67 -11.86
N PRO A 29 4.54 -18.67 -11.97
CA PRO A 29 5.24 -17.92 -13.02
C PRO A 29 4.96 -18.54 -14.39
N ASN A 30 4.73 -17.70 -15.41
CA ASN A 30 4.63 -18.13 -16.81
C ASN A 30 6.02 -18.41 -17.42
N GLU A 31 6.04 -18.79 -18.69
CA GLU A 31 7.28 -18.95 -19.45
C GLU A 31 8.10 -17.64 -19.44
N GLY A 32 9.36 -17.73 -19.00
CA GLY A 32 10.26 -16.58 -18.88
C GLY A 32 10.13 -15.75 -17.60
N GLU A 33 9.16 -16.05 -16.73
CA GLU A 33 9.02 -15.39 -15.43
C GLU A 33 9.72 -16.15 -14.30
N VAL A 34 10.08 -15.44 -13.24
CA VAL A 34 10.63 -16.03 -12.01
C VAL A 34 9.86 -15.58 -10.79
N LEU A 35 9.69 -16.48 -9.82
CA LEU A 35 9.06 -16.18 -8.55
C LEU A 35 10.12 -15.94 -7.47
N LEU A 36 10.17 -14.71 -6.93
CA LEU A 36 11.14 -14.31 -5.91
C LEU A 36 10.50 -14.21 -4.52
N LYS A 37 11.16 -14.80 -3.51
CA LYS A 37 10.82 -14.58 -2.10
C LYS A 37 11.65 -13.43 -1.53
N VAL A 38 11.11 -12.22 -1.59
CA VAL A 38 11.75 -11.02 -1.05
C VAL A 38 12.09 -11.22 0.44
N GLN A 39 13.37 -11.11 0.80
CA GLN A 39 13.84 -11.18 2.20
C GLN A 39 13.95 -9.80 2.84
N ALA A 40 14.35 -8.80 2.06
CA ALA A 40 14.47 -7.42 2.49
C ALA A 40 14.30 -6.50 1.28
N THR A 41 13.71 -5.34 1.54
CA THR A 41 13.68 -4.19 0.63
C THR A 41 13.82 -2.94 1.48
N PRO A 42 14.61 -1.94 1.06
CA PRO A 42 14.63 -0.64 1.75
C PRO A 42 13.28 0.05 1.60
N ILE A 43 13.04 1.06 2.44
CA ILE A 43 12.00 2.07 2.26
C ILE A 43 12.73 3.38 1.96
N ASN A 44 12.75 3.78 0.70
CA ASN A 44 13.46 4.96 0.24
C ASN A 44 12.52 6.19 0.23
N PRO A 45 13.07 7.41 0.15
CA PRO A 45 12.26 8.63 0.02
C PRO A 45 11.26 8.60 -1.16
N SER A 46 11.64 8.03 -2.31
CA SER A 46 10.74 7.91 -3.46
C SER A 46 9.54 6.99 -3.21
N ASP A 47 9.74 5.92 -2.43
CA ASP A 47 8.69 4.97 -2.08
C ASP A 47 7.63 5.64 -1.22
N LEU A 48 8.04 6.52 -0.30
CA LEU A 48 7.13 7.30 0.54
C LEU A 48 6.23 8.20 -0.30
N GLY A 49 6.76 8.81 -1.36
CA GLY A 49 5.98 9.64 -2.29
C GLY A 49 4.78 8.89 -2.88
N LEU A 50 4.94 7.60 -3.21
CA LEU A 50 3.84 6.76 -3.69
C LEU A 50 2.99 6.19 -2.54
N LEU A 51 3.64 5.73 -1.47
CA LEU A 51 3.00 5.00 -0.38
C LEU A 51 2.05 5.89 0.44
N VAL A 52 2.49 7.09 0.79
CA VAL A 52 1.67 8.07 1.54
C VAL A 52 1.05 9.14 0.63
N GLY A 53 1.55 9.30 -0.60
CA GLY A 53 0.94 10.19 -1.59
C GLY A 53 0.68 11.61 -1.06
N PRO A 54 -0.47 12.21 -1.41
CA PRO A 54 -0.88 13.52 -0.91
C PRO A 54 -1.54 13.49 0.48
N ALA A 55 -1.55 12.34 1.18
CA ALA A 55 -2.31 12.22 2.42
C ALA A 55 -1.70 13.05 3.56
N ASP A 56 -2.58 13.60 4.40
CA ASP A 56 -2.19 14.26 5.63
C ASP A 56 -1.86 13.21 6.70
N VAL A 57 -0.56 12.97 6.91
CA VAL A 57 -0.05 11.99 7.87
C VAL A 57 -0.46 12.30 9.31
N SER A 58 -0.72 13.57 9.65
CA SER A 58 -1.17 13.94 10.99
C SER A 58 -2.58 13.42 11.31
N SER A 59 -3.34 13.06 10.28
CA SER A 59 -4.70 12.52 10.38
C SER A 59 -4.75 10.99 10.49
N LEU A 60 -3.60 10.32 10.64
CA LEU A 60 -3.50 8.86 10.68
C LEU A 60 -4.42 8.25 11.76
N LYS A 61 -5.16 7.23 11.35
CA LYS A 61 -5.99 6.40 12.21
C LYS A 61 -5.66 4.94 11.98
N ILE A 62 -5.53 4.19 13.07
CA ILE A 62 -5.44 2.74 13.03
C ILE A 62 -6.85 2.20 12.82
N ILE A 63 -7.06 1.48 11.73
CA ILE A 63 -8.34 0.81 11.42
C ILE A 63 -8.29 -0.64 11.91
N GLU A 64 -7.14 -1.28 11.75
CA GLU A 64 -6.88 -2.62 12.23
C GLU A 64 -5.43 -2.71 12.73
N ASN A 65 -5.27 -3.16 13.98
CA ASN A 65 -3.96 -3.17 14.62
C ASN A 65 -2.96 -4.02 13.83
N GLY A 66 -1.86 -3.38 13.42
CA GLY A 66 -0.74 -4.03 12.72
C GLY A 66 -0.95 -4.30 11.23
N THR A 67 -2.13 -4.05 10.67
CA THR A 67 -2.45 -4.42 9.27
C THR A 67 -3.11 -3.33 8.46
N LYS A 68 -3.75 -2.32 9.06
CA LYS A 68 -4.47 -1.29 8.29
C LYS A 68 -4.51 0.08 8.97
N VAL A 69 -4.11 1.10 8.23
CA VAL A 69 -4.22 2.52 8.62
C VAL A 69 -4.92 3.34 7.55
N GLU A 70 -5.53 4.45 7.97
CA GLU A 70 -6.24 5.38 7.10
C GLU A 70 -5.81 6.82 7.41
N MET A 71 -5.65 7.63 6.36
CA MET A 71 -5.33 9.05 6.42
C MET A 71 -6.25 9.83 5.48
N LYS A 72 -6.50 11.10 5.79
CA LYS A 72 -7.27 12.00 4.92
C LYS A 72 -6.42 12.47 3.75
N VAL A 73 -7.03 12.58 2.57
CA VAL A 73 -6.44 13.19 1.38
C VAL A 73 -7.08 14.57 1.19
N PRO A 74 -6.28 15.66 1.11
CA PRO A 74 -6.78 17.00 0.85
C PRO A 74 -7.56 17.07 -0.46
N ARG A 75 -8.70 17.78 -0.45
CA ARG A 75 -9.64 17.84 -1.58
C ARG A 75 -9.01 18.41 -2.87
N LEU A 76 -8.02 19.29 -2.72
CA LEU A 76 -7.27 19.90 -3.82
C LEU A 76 -6.41 18.89 -4.61
N CYS A 77 -6.13 17.71 -4.05
CA CYS A 77 -5.28 16.70 -4.69
C CYS A 77 -6.05 15.68 -5.55
N PHE A 78 -7.38 15.80 -5.66
CA PHE A 78 -8.22 14.93 -6.50
C PHE A 78 -8.34 15.40 -7.97
N VAL A 79 -7.61 16.45 -8.34
CA VAL A 79 -7.70 17.11 -9.66
C VAL A 79 -6.53 16.74 -10.58
N LEU A 80 -5.82 15.64 -10.27
CA LEU A 80 -4.81 15.03 -11.14
C LEU A 80 -5.34 13.70 -11.70
#